data_AF-A0A7C7EG96-F1
#
_entry.id   AF-A0A7C7EG96-F1
#
_cell.length_a   1.000
_cell.length_b   1.000
_cell.length_c   1.000
_cell.angle_alpha   90.00
_cell.angle_beta   90.00
_cell.angle_gamma   90.00
#
_symmetry.space_group_name_H-M   'P 1'
#
loop_
_entity.id
_entity.type
_entity.pdbx_description
1 polymer ?
#
loop_
_entity_poly.entity_id
_entity_poly.type
_entity_poly.pdbx_seq_one_letter_code
_entity_poly.pdbx_strand_id
1 'polypeptide(L)' 'MINQVKVELKKLLENKLNISGIVVETPKKGQSDLSIPLFGFVKLLGLPMMDVY' A
#
# COMPACT_ATOMS: atom_id res chain seq x y z
N MET A 1 10.76 -2.37 15.06
CA MET A 1 10.78 -3.44 14.04
C MET A 1 9.64 -3.30 13.03
N ILE A 2 8.37 -3.61 13.37
CA ILE A 2 7.27 -3.53 12.39
C ILE A 2 7.09 -2.13 11.77
N ASN A 3 7.29 -1.05 12.54
CA ASN A 3 7.24 0.31 12.01
C ASN A 3 8.37 0.63 11.02
N GLN A 4 9.56 0.04 11.21
CA GLN A 4 10.66 0.19 10.25
C GLN A 4 10.34 -0.55 8.96
N VAL A 5 9.81 -1.78 9.07
CA VAL A 5 9.33 -2.57 7.92
C VAL A 5 8.27 -1.79 7.14
N LYS A 6 7.32 -1.10 7.81
CA LYS A 6 6.33 -0.23 7.15
C LYS A 6 6.98 0.89 6.33
N VAL A 7 7.97 1.56 6.91
CA VAL A 7 8.69 2.67 6.25
C VAL A 7 9.49 2.16 5.05
N GLU A 8 10.19 1.03 5.20
CA GLU A 8 10.98 0.42 4.14
C GLU A 8 10.10 -0.10 3.00
N LEU A 9 9.02 -0.81 3.33
CA LEU A 9 8.05 -1.31 2.35
C LEU A 9 7.41 -0.16 1.57
N LYS A 10 7.03 0.93 2.27
CA LYS A 10 6.52 2.13 1.64
C LYS A 10 7.51 2.71 0.63
N LYS A 11 8.76 2.97 1.05
CA LYS A 11 9.82 3.50 0.18
C LYS A 11 10.09 2.59 -1.02
N LEU A 12 10.15 1.28 -0.78
CA LEU A 12 10.39 0.29 -1.83
C LEU A 12 9.30 0.36 -2.91
N LEU A 13 8.03 0.40 -2.50
CA LEU A 13 6.90 0.45 -3.43
C LEU A 13 6.80 1.79 -4.15
N GLU A 14 6.98 2.90 -3.44
CA GLU A 14 6.98 4.25 -4.03
C GLU A 14 8.06 4.39 -5.10
N ASN A 15 9.28 3.93 -4.81
CA ASN A 15 10.39 3.93 -5.76
C ASN A 15 10.14 3.00 -6.96
N LYS A 16 9.65 1.78 -6.70
CA LYS A 16 9.47 0.76 -7.76
C LYS A 16 8.34 1.10 -8.72
N LEU A 17 7.31 1.79 -8.25
CA LEU A 17 6.12 2.13 -9.02
C LEU A 17 6.11 3.61 -9.48
N ASN A 18 7.12 4.40 -9.09
CA ASN A 18 7.21 5.83 -9.36
C ASN A 18 5.95 6.61 -8.92
N ILE A 19 5.43 6.26 -7.74
CA ILE A 19 4.27 6.90 -7.10
C ILE A 19 4.65 7.43 -5.72
N SER A 20 3.83 8.33 -5.17
CA SER A 20 4.01 8.83 -3.81
C SER A 20 2.70 8.75 -3.02
N GLY A 21 2.82 8.64 -1.70
CA GLY A 21 1.66 8.65 -0.80
C GLY A 21 1.09 7.27 -0.51
N ILE A 22 1.86 6.18 -0.70
CA ILE A 22 1.40 4.83 -0.35
C ILE A 22 1.12 4.76 1.16
N VAL A 23 -0.01 4.17 1.51
CA VAL A 23 -0.41 3.89 2.90
C VAL A 23 -0.17 2.42 3.20
N VAL A 24 0.69 2.16 4.18
CA VAL A 24 0.90 0.83 4.75
C VAL A 24 0.38 0.87 6.19
N GLU A 25 -0.65 0.09 6.49
CA GLU A 25 -1.30 0.05 7.80
C GLU A 25 -1.27 -1.35 8.41
N THR A 26 -1.70 -1.44 9.67
CA THR A 26 -1.89 -2.74 10.32
C THR A 26 -3.37 -3.07 10.22
N PRO A 27 -3.75 -4.20 9.62
CA PRO A 27 -5.16 -4.48 9.34
C PRO A 27 -5.94 -4.70 10.63
N LYS A 28 -7.20 -4.27 10.65
CA LYS A 28 -8.11 -4.46 11.80
C LYS A 28 -8.65 -5.89 11.91
N LYS A 29 -8.62 -6.66 10.82
CA LYS A 29 -9.11 -8.05 10.71
C LYS A 29 -8.24 -8.80 9.71
N GLY A 30 -8.14 -10.13 9.88
CA GLY A 30 -7.33 -11.00 9.03
C GLY A 30 -6.05 -11.46 9.72
N GLN A 31 -5.18 -12.16 8.97
CA GLN A 31 -3.94 -12.76 9.48
C GLN A 31 -2.67 -12.08 8.95
N SER A 32 -2.80 -10.94 8.26
CA SER A 32 -1.66 -10.19 7.74
C SER A 32 -1.10 -9.23 8.79
N ASP A 33 0.22 -9.14 8.90
CA ASP A 33 0.86 -8.15 9.79
C ASP A 33 0.70 -6.71 9.27
N LEU A 34 0.68 -6.55 7.94
CA LEU A 34 0.59 -5.28 7.23
C LEU A 34 -0.40 -5.38 6.07
N SER A 35 -1.08 -4.27 5.77
CA SER A 35 -2.02 -4.14 4.67
C SER A 35 -1.84 -2.81 3.93
N ILE A 36 -2.19 -2.81 2.65
CA ILE A 36 -2.27 -1.63 1.80
C ILE A 36 -3.72 -1.46 1.36
N PRO A 37 -4.36 -0.30 1.63
CA PRO A 37 -5.72 -0.05 1.17
C PRO A 37 -5.80 -0.05 -0.35
N LEU A 38 -6.48 -1.05 -0.91
CA LEU A 38 -6.52 -1.31 -2.34
C LEU A 38 -7.06 -0.13 -3.16
N PHE A 39 -8.17 0.49 -2.72
CA PHE A 39 -8.74 1.65 -3.40
C PHE A 39 -7.80 2.86 -3.46
N GLY A 40 -7.11 3.14 -2.35
CA GLY A 40 -6.11 4.21 -2.30
C GLY A 40 -4.93 3.90 -3.22
N PHE A 41 -4.45 2.67 -3.21
CA PHE A 41 -3.33 2.22 -4.02
C PHE A 41 -3.61 2.29 -5.52
N VAL A 42 -4.78 1.82 -5.96
CA VAL A 42 -5.20 1.89 -7.38
C VAL A 42 -5.32 3.34 -7.86
N LYS A 43 -5.86 4.23 -7.02
CA LYS A 43 -5.93 5.67 -7.34
C LYS A 43 -4.54 6.26 -7.57
N LEU A 44 -3.53 5.86 -6.78
CA LEU A 44 -2.15 6.29 -6.97
C LEU A 44 -1.54 5.77 -8.27
N LEU A 45 -1.95 4.58 -8.72
CA LEU A 45 -1.51 3.97 -9.97
C LEU A 45 -2.20 4.54 -11.21
N GLY A 46 -3.20 5.42 -11.04
CA GLY A 46 -3.99 5.95 -12.16
C GLY A 46 -4.84 4.89 -12.88
N LEU A 47 -5.06 3.74 -12.25
CA LEU A 47 -5.84 2.64 -12.82
C LEU A 47 -7.34 2.90 -12.66
N PRO A 48 -8.16 2.47 -13.63
CA PRO A 48 -9.60 2.57 -13.50
C PRO A 48 -10.09 1.68 -12.35
N MET A 49 -10.91 2.26 -11.47
CA MET A 49 -11.35 1.62 -10.23
C MET A 49 -12.26 0.39 -10.46
N MET A 50 -12.77 0.20 -11.69
CA MET A 50 -13.54 -0.99 -12.07
C MET A 50 -12.70 -2.28 -12.12
N ASP A 51 -11.38 -2.19 -12.29
CA ASP A 51 -10.50 -3.36 -12.46
C ASP A 51 -10.09 -4.04 -11.14
N VAL A 52 -10.70 -3.61 -10.03
CA VAL A 52 -10.23 -3.87 -8.65
C VAL A 52 -11.21 -4.77 -7.87
N TYR A 53 -12.29 -5.19 -8.53
CA TYR A 53 -13.36 -6.01 -7.96
C TYR A 53 -13.12 -7.51 -8.15
#